data_AF-A0A5C1MHV3-F1
#
_entry.id   AF-A0A5C1MHV3-F1
#
_cell.length_a   1.000
_cell.length_b   1.000
_cell.length_c   1.000
_cell.angle_alpha   90.00
_cell.angle_beta   90.00
_cell.angle_gamma   90.00
#
_symmetry.space_group_name_H-M   'P 1'
#
loop_
_entity.id
_entity.type
_entity.pdbx_description
1 polymer ?
#
loop_
_entity_poly.entity_id
_entity_poly.type
_entity_poly.pdbx_seq_one_letter_code
_entity_poly.pdbx_strand_id
1 'polypeptide(L)'
;MNPELLSFMALIVALTSTIINYLMLHHQYDPEVIVYALPDQRRPTIINIIIENIGKGRATHIRFESDHPIPKRAFGFDDAETPDVMDDGPFIHGISALAPGEKRTITWGQYGGLTKGLNNNILEITAIYKSHPSFQVTPKKHLTTSNIDLKSFEGTDASDNNWDKKAAEQLEEIAKTLKKLAEHR
;
A
#
# COMPACT_ATOMS: atom_id res chain seq x y z
N MET A 1 -44.86 -2.38 -36.85
CA MET A 1 -43.99 -1.49 -36.04
C MET A 1 -43.34 -0.52 -37.00
N ASN A 2 -43.50 0.79 -36.80
CA ASN A 2 -42.99 1.78 -37.76
C ASN A 2 -41.45 1.68 -37.84
N PRO A 3 -40.86 1.66 -39.04
CA PRO A 3 -39.41 1.54 -39.22
C PRO A 3 -38.64 2.69 -38.53
N GLU A 4 -39.27 3.85 -38.42
CA GLU A 4 -38.74 5.01 -37.68
C GLU A 4 -38.64 4.76 -36.17
N LEU A 5 -39.67 4.11 -35.58
CA LEU A 5 -39.67 3.74 -34.15
C LEU A 5 -38.57 2.73 -33.85
N LEU A 6 -38.37 1.75 -34.74
CA LEU A 6 -37.30 0.75 -34.60
C LEU A 6 -35.91 1.41 -34.70
N SER A 7 -35.73 2.34 -35.63
CA SER A 7 -34.47 3.07 -35.81
C SER A 7 -34.14 3.95 -34.60
N PHE A 8 -35.15 4.62 -34.04
CA PHE A 8 -34.99 5.43 -32.83
C PHE A 8 -34.60 4.59 -31.60
N MET A 9 -35.25 3.43 -31.42
CA MET A 9 -34.90 2.49 -30.34
C MET A 9 -33.49 1.93 -30.50
N ALA A 10 -33.08 1.59 -31.73
CA ALA A 10 -31.73 1.13 -32.02
C ALA A 10 -30.68 2.22 -31.71
N LEU A 11 -30.96 3.48 -32.01
CA LEU A 11 -30.08 4.61 -31.69
C LEU A 11 -29.89 4.76 -30.17
N ILE A 12 -30.97 4.68 -29.38
CA ILE A 12 -30.90 4.76 -27.93
C ILE A 12 -30.05 3.61 -27.35
N VAL A 13 -30.27 2.38 -27.82
CA VAL A 13 -29.49 1.22 -27.38
C VAL A 13 -28.01 1.37 -27.74
N ALA A 14 -27.70 1.85 -28.95
CA ALA A 14 -26.32 2.08 -29.36
C ALA A 14 -25.64 3.17 -28.52
N LEU A 15 -26.32 4.29 -28.26
CA LEU A 15 -25.80 5.38 -27.44
C LEU A 15 -25.55 4.95 -26.00
N THR A 16 -26.53 4.28 -25.38
CA THR A 16 -26.39 3.77 -24.01
C THR A 16 -25.28 2.74 -23.89
N SER A 17 -25.19 1.79 -24.84
CA SER A 17 -24.10 0.82 -24.89
C SER A 17 -22.74 1.49 -25.02
N THR A 18 -22.62 2.52 -25.87
CA THR A 18 -21.37 3.28 -26.04
C THR A 18 -20.97 4.02 -24.77
N ILE A 19 -21.92 4.65 -24.08
CA ILE A 19 -21.68 5.35 -22.82
C ILE A 19 -21.21 4.37 -21.74
N ILE A 20 -21.90 3.23 -21.59
CA ILE A 20 -21.53 2.18 -20.63
C ILE A 20 -20.12 1.67 -20.92
N ASN A 21 -19.83 1.38 -22.20
CA ASN A 21 -18.53 0.86 -22.60
C ASN A 21 -17.41 1.89 -22.35
N TYR A 22 -17.67 3.17 -22.61
CA TYR A 22 -16.74 4.27 -22.30
C TYR A 22 -16.46 4.38 -20.80
N LEU A 23 -17.49 4.37 -19.95
CA LEU A 23 -17.33 4.42 -18.49
C LEU A 23 -16.57 3.21 -17.95
N MET A 24 -16.88 2.02 -18.46
CA MET A 24 -16.18 0.79 -18.08
C MET A 24 -14.70 0.84 -18.46
N LEU A 25 -14.40 1.30 -19.67
CA LEU A 25 -13.03 1.44 -20.16
C LEU A 25 -12.26 2.47 -19.33
N HIS A 26 -12.90 3.58 -18.95
CA HIS A 26 -12.27 4.61 -18.12
C HIS A 26 -11.85 4.06 -16.74
N HIS A 27 -12.72 3.30 -16.08
CA HIS A 27 -12.40 2.67 -14.79
C HIS A 27 -11.32 1.58 -14.88
N GLN A 28 -11.11 0.99 -16.07
CA GLN A 28 -10.10 -0.05 -16.25
C GLN A 28 -8.67 0.49 -16.42
N TYR A 29 -8.48 1.80 -16.60
CA TYR A 29 -7.16 2.38 -16.90
C TYR A 29 -6.65 3.41 -15.89
N ASP A 30 -7.44 3.74 -14.88
CA ASP A 30 -7.01 4.71 -13.88
C ASP A 30 -6.07 4.06 -12.83
N PRO A 31 -4.94 4.71 -12.52
CA PRO A 31 -4.10 4.33 -11.39
C PRO A 31 -4.73 4.80 -10.08
N GLU A 32 -4.45 4.06 -9.01
CA GLU A 32 -4.89 4.40 -7.66
C GLU A 32 -3.73 4.13 -6.71
N VAL A 33 -3.01 5.19 -6.35
CA VAL A 33 -1.86 5.11 -5.45
C VAL A 33 -2.32 5.37 -4.03
N ILE A 34 -2.19 4.36 -3.18
CA ILE A 34 -2.55 4.43 -1.76
C ILE A 34 -1.30 4.31 -0.90
N VAL A 35 -1.39 4.82 0.32
CA VAL A 35 -0.36 4.66 1.35
C VAL A 35 -0.98 4.05 2.59
N TYR A 36 -0.40 2.98 3.11
CA TYR A 36 -0.92 2.31 4.30
C TYR A 36 0.21 1.75 5.17
N ALA A 37 -0.06 1.57 6.45
CA ALA A 37 0.83 0.89 7.37
C ALA A 37 0.48 -0.60 7.47
N LEU A 38 1.48 -1.45 7.60
CA LEU A 38 1.27 -2.89 7.80
C LEU A 38 2.39 -3.47 8.71
N PRO A 39 2.05 -4.28 9.72
CA PRO A 39 3.02 -5.04 10.49
C PRO A 39 3.82 -5.99 9.60
N ASP A 40 5.10 -6.14 9.88
CA ASP A 40 5.98 -7.07 9.18
C ASP A 40 5.81 -8.49 9.75
N GLN A 41 5.34 -9.41 8.93
CA GLN A 41 5.11 -10.81 9.34
C GLN A 41 6.39 -11.54 9.76
N ARG A 42 7.55 -11.14 9.21
CA ARG A 42 8.85 -11.74 9.56
C ARG A 42 9.48 -11.07 10.76
N ARG A 43 9.16 -9.79 10.99
CA ARG A 43 9.67 -8.97 12.09
C ARG A 43 8.49 -8.41 12.91
N PRO A 44 7.90 -9.20 13.83
CA PRO A 44 6.59 -8.90 14.42
C PRO A 44 6.45 -7.55 15.14
N THR A 45 7.55 -6.92 15.56
CA THR A 45 7.53 -5.61 16.21
C THR A 45 7.62 -4.44 15.23
N ILE A 46 7.97 -4.72 13.97
CA ILE A 46 8.23 -3.71 12.95
C ILE A 46 6.94 -3.43 12.17
N ILE A 47 6.63 -2.15 12.03
CA ILE A 47 5.59 -1.64 11.15
C ILE A 47 6.29 -1.07 9.91
N ASN A 48 5.83 -1.49 8.74
CA ASN A 48 6.23 -0.91 7.46
C ASN A 48 5.18 0.09 7.00
N ILE A 49 5.62 1.14 6.32
CA ILE A 49 4.74 2.01 5.53
C ILE A 49 4.90 1.62 4.06
N ILE A 50 3.77 1.42 3.39
CA ILE A 50 3.69 0.84 2.05
C ILE A 50 3.01 1.85 1.14
N ILE A 51 3.65 2.13 0.01
CA ILE A 51 3.07 2.86 -1.11
C ILE A 51 2.73 1.82 -2.17
N GLU A 52 1.49 1.75 -2.62
CA GLU A 52 1.05 0.75 -3.59
C GLU A 52 0.12 1.37 -4.63
N ASN A 53 0.28 0.96 -5.88
CA ASN A 53 -0.70 1.25 -6.92
C ASN A 53 -1.69 0.09 -7.02
N ILE A 54 -2.84 0.21 -6.38
CA ILE A 54 -3.93 -0.78 -6.44
C ILE A 54 -4.80 -0.63 -7.69
N GLY A 55 -4.62 0.48 -8.42
CA GLY A 55 -5.30 0.72 -9.68
C GLY A 55 -4.75 -0.12 -10.83
N LYS A 56 -5.46 -0.08 -11.96
CA LYS A 56 -5.11 -0.83 -13.18
C LYS A 56 -4.25 -0.01 -14.16
N GLY A 57 -4.17 1.29 -13.95
CA GLY A 57 -3.31 2.21 -14.70
C GLY A 57 -1.89 2.32 -14.14
N ARG A 58 -0.96 2.80 -14.96
CA ARG A 58 0.37 3.19 -14.50
C ARG A 58 0.35 4.62 -13.94
N ALA A 59 0.78 4.79 -12.69
CA ALA A 59 0.99 6.10 -12.10
C ALA A 59 2.37 6.64 -12.46
N THR A 60 2.48 7.95 -12.70
CA THR A 60 3.74 8.65 -13.02
C THR A 60 3.85 9.96 -12.26
N HIS A 61 5.09 10.44 -12.06
CA HIS A 61 5.37 11.70 -11.35
C HIS A 61 4.67 11.78 -9.98
N ILE A 62 4.79 10.72 -9.20
CA ILE A 62 4.12 10.59 -7.91
C ILE A 62 4.87 11.46 -6.90
N ARG A 63 4.13 12.29 -6.18
CA ARG A 63 4.57 13.12 -5.06
C ARG A 63 3.63 12.95 -3.89
N PHE A 64 4.11 13.28 -2.70
CA PHE A 64 3.35 13.14 -1.47
C PHE A 64 3.32 14.46 -0.71
N GLU A 65 2.17 14.75 -0.15
CA GLU A 65 1.96 15.82 0.82
C GLU A 65 1.40 15.16 2.08
N SER A 66 1.88 15.57 3.25
CA SER A 66 1.40 15.08 4.54
C SER A 66 0.99 16.23 5.44
N ASP A 67 0.00 16.00 6.28
CA ASP A 67 -0.49 16.97 7.26
C ASP A 67 0.50 17.17 8.42
N HIS A 68 1.25 16.12 8.77
CA HIS A 68 2.28 16.12 9.80
C HIS A 68 3.62 15.58 9.27
N PRO A 69 4.75 15.88 9.94
CA PRO A 69 6.03 15.28 9.63
C PRO A 69 5.98 13.75 9.76
N ILE A 70 6.46 13.03 8.74
CA ILE A 70 6.53 11.57 8.76
C ILE A 70 7.75 11.17 9.60
N PRO A 71 7.62 10.38 10.68
CA PRO A 71 8.75 9.93 11.48
C PRO A 71 9.72 9.04 10.68
N LYS A 72 11.02 9.26 10.86
CA LYS A 72 12.10 8.44 10.31
C LYS A 72 12.48 7.35 11.29
N ARG A 73 12.40 6.08 10.86
CA ARG A 73 12.99 4.93 11.59
C ARG A 73 12.63 4.96 13.09
N ALA A 74 11.35 5.15 13.39
CA ALA A 74 10.88 5.41 14.75
C ALA A 74 10.86 4.12 15.57
N PHE A 75 12.02 3.74 16.09
CA PHE A 75 12.21 2.54 16.89
C PHE A 75 12.11 2.83 18.39
N GLY A 76 11.69 1.84 19.15
CA GLY A 76 11.54 1.92 20.59
C GLY A 76 10.15 1.54 21.09
N PHE A 77 10.08 1.32 22.40
CA PHE A 77 8.87 0.93 23.13
C PHE A 77 8.37 2.13 23.96
N ASP A 78 7.94 1.91 25.21
CA ASP A 78 7.32 2.96 26.04
C ASP A 78 8.29 4.11 26.38
N ASP A 79 9.59 3.85 26.42
CA ASP A 79 10.66 4.81 26.72
C ASP A 79 11.32 5.42 25.47
N ALA A 80 10.80 5.16 24.26
CA ALA A 80 11.41 5.62 23.01
C ALA A 80 11.68 7.14 22.98
N GLU A 81 12.80 7.55 22.38
CA GLU A 81 13.06 8.96 22.10
C GLU A 81 12.11 9.46 20.99
N THR A 82 11.90 10.78 20.92
CA THR A 82 11.16 11.38 19.81
C THR A 82 11.95 11.15 18.52
N PRO A 83 11.38 10.46 17.53
CA PRO A 83 12.09 10.15 16.29
C PRO A 83 12.31 11.40 15.44
N ASP A 84 13.41 11.40 14.67
CA ASP A 84 13.68 12.43 13.66
C ASP A 84 12.63 12.40 12.54
N VAL A 85 12.54 13.51 11.80
CA VAL A 85 11.67 13.60 10.62
C VAL A 85 12.32 12.91 9.42
N MET A 86 11.52 12.24 8.60
CA MET A 86 11.96 11.62 7.35
C MET A 86 12.47 12.67 6.37
N ASP A 87 13.70 12.49 5.93
CA ASP A 87 14.44 13.36 5.01
C ASP A 87 14.92 12.61 3.75
N ASP A 88 14.67 11.30 3.67
CA ASP A 88 15.06 10.45 2.55
C ASP A 88 13.91 9.55 2.06
N GLY A 89 14.09 9.00 0.85
CA GLY A 89 13.20 8.00 0.29
C GLY A 89 12.01 8.53 -0.52
N PRO A 90 11.04 7.65 -0.84
CA PRO A 90 9.96 7.94 -1.79
C PRO A 90 9.02 9.09 -1.39
N PHE A 91 8.81 9.33 -0.11
CA PHE A 91 7.97 10.44 0.36
C PHE A 91 8.60 11.80 0.11
N ILE A 92 9.94 11.87 0.08
CA ILE A 92 10.69 13.12 -0.11
C ILE A 92 11.05 13.34 -1.58
N HIS A 93 11.55 12.32 -2.27
CA HIS A 93 11.98 12.44 -3.67
C HIS A 93 10.87 12.13 -4.69
N GLY A 94 9.76 11.56 -4.24
CA GLY A 94 8.71 11.06 -5.11
C GLY A 94 9.07 9.74 -5.80
N ILE A 95 8.16 9.27 -6.66
CA ILE A 95 8.35 8.06 -7.46
C ILE A 95 8.09 8.40 -8.92
N SER A 96 9.07 8.09 -9.78
CA SER A 96 8.98 8.41 -11.22
C SER A 96 7.82 7.70 -11.90
N ALA A 97 7.65 6.41 -11.62
CA ALA A 97 6.53 5.61 -12.09
C ALA A 97 6.26 4.43 -11.15
N LEU A 98 5.00 4.03 -11.06
CA LEU A 98 4.54 2.86 -10.32
C LEU A 98 3.53 2.10 -11.19
N ALA A 99 3.89 0.89 -11.61
CA ALA A 99 3.03 0.03 -12.41
C ALA A 99 1.84 -0.51 -11.59
N PRO A 100 0.77 -1.02 -12.23
CA PRO A 100 -0.32 -1.68 -11.52
C PRO A 100 0.18 -2.82 -10.63
N GLY A 101 -0.25 -2.86 -9.37
CA GLY A 101 0.17 -3.84 -8.36
C GLY A 101 1.61 -3.68 -7.85
N GLU A 102 2.34 -2.68 -8.33
CA GLU A 102 3.69 -2.40 -7.85
C GLU A 102 3.64 -1.64 -6.53
N LYS A 103 4.55 -2.01 -5.61
CA LYS A 103 4.64 -1.38 -4.29
C LYS A 103 6.06 -0.99 -3.90
N ARG A 104 6.16 -0.06 -2.96
CA ARG A 104 7.37 0.31 -2.23
C ARG A 104 7.10 0.10 -0.75
N THR A 105 7.83 -0.82 -0.15
CA THR A 105 7.75 -1.11 1.29
C THR A 105 8.93 -0.45 1.97
N ILE A 106 8.64 0.42 2.93
CA ILE A 106 9.64 1.16 3.70
C ILE A 106 9.49 0.72 5.15
N THR A 107 10.59 0.32 5.79
CA THR A 107 10.59 0.05 7.22
C THR A 107 10.43 1.36 7.98
N TRP A 108 9.31 1.49 8.69
CA TRP A 108 8.90 2.75 9.27
C TRP A 108 9.35 2.86 10.73
N GLY A 109 9.08 1.84 11.53
CA GLY A 109 9.42 1.86 12.95
C GLY A 109 8.77 0.74 13.76
N GLN A 110 8.71 0.93 15.07
CA GLN A 110 7.97 0.12 16.03
C GLN A 110 6.80 0.94 16.58
N TYR A 111 5.77 0.26 17.10
CA TYR A 111 4.55 0.92 17.58
C TYR A 111 4.82 2.05 18.61
N GLY A 112 5.67 1.80 19.62
CA GLY A 112 5.98 2.80 20.65
C GLY A 112 6.70 4.04 20.10
N GLY A 113 7.72 3.85 19.27
CA GLY A 113 8.41 4.95 18.60
C GLY A 113 7.50 5.74 17.64
N LEU A 114 6.66 5.05 16.87
CA LEU A 114 5.76 5.67 15.90
C LEU A 114 4.64 6.47 16.56
N THR A 115 4.05 5.96 17.64
CA THR A 115 3.02 6.68 18.41
C THR A 115 3.57 7.95 19.06
N LYS A 116 4.82 7.91 19.56
CA LYS A 116 5.53 9.11 20.03
C LYS A 116 5.81 10.10 18.90
N GLY A 117 6.30 9.63 17.75
CA GLY A 117 6.60 10.50 16.60
C GLY A 117 5.37 11.21 16.02
N LEU A 118 4.21 10.55 16.03
CA LEU A 118 2.96 11.13 15.53
C LEU A 118 2.13 11.82 16.62
N ASN A 119 2.59 11.86 17.87
CA ASN A 119 1.83 12.35 19.02
C ASN A 119 0.41 11.76 19.08
N ASN A 120 0.28 10.47 18.75
CA ASN A 120 -0.99 9.74 18.75
C ASN A 120 -2.07 10.27 17.78
N ASN A 121 -1.66 11.04 16.76
CA ASN A 121 -2.53 11.56 15.70
C ASN A 121 -2.59 10.60 14.51
N ILE A 122 -3.67 10.72 13.72
CA ILE A 122 -3.79 10.09 12.42
C ILE A 122 -2.86 10.83 11.46
N LEU A 123 -2.05 10.09 10.70
CA LEU A 123 -1.21 10.66 9.65
C LEU A 123 -1.98 10.64 8.33
N GLU A 124 -2.27 11.81 7.79
CA GLU A 124 -2.90 11.97 6.48
C GLU A 124 -1.83 12.18 5.42
N ILE A 125 -1.82 11.32 4.39
CA ILE A 125 -0.90 11.43 3.25
C ILE A 125 -1.70 11.50 1.96
N THR A 126 -1.54 12.60 1.24
CA THR A 126 -2.09 12.79 -0.10
C THR A 126 -1.04 12.45 -1.16
N ALA A 127 -1.30 11.38 -1.92
CA ALA A 127 -0.53 11.05 -3.11
C ALA A 127 -1.05 11.87 -4.30
N ILE A 128 -0.16 12.59 -4.97
CA ILE A 128 -0.43 13.39 -6.16
C ILE A 128 0.32 12.79 -7.33
N TYR A 129 -0.38 12.38 -8.39
CA TYR A 129 0.23 11.67 -9.51
C TYR A 129 -0.50 11.90 -10.83
N LYS A 130 0.08 11.41 -11.92
CA LYS A 130 -0.46 11.55 -13.28
C LYS A 130 -0.62 10.19 -13.97
N SER A 131 -1.66 10.06 -14.78
CA SER A 131 -1.82 8.97 -15.75
C SER A 131 -1.81 9.51 -17.18
N HIS A 132 -1.43 8.65 -18.13
CA HIS A 132 -1.48 8.94 -19.56
C HIS A 132 -2.40 7.91 -20.23
N PRO A 133 -3.72 8.15 -20.26
CA PRO A 133 -4.66 7.25 -20.93
C PRO A 133 -4.37 7.20 -22.43
N SER A 134 -4.45 6.02 -23.04
CA SER A 134 -4.08 5.80 -24.45
C SER A 134 -4.85 6.67 -25.46
N PHE A 135 -6.00 7.22 -25.08
CA PHE A 135 -6.86 8.06 -25.92
C PHE A 135 -6.90 9.53 -25.50
N GLN A 136 -6.17 9.94 -24.47
CA GLN A 136 -6.10 11.34 -24.03
C GLN A 136 -4.74 11.96 -24.38
N VAL A 137 -4.77 13.13 -25.03
CA VAL A 137 -3.56 13.88 -25.42
C VAL A 137 -2.87 14.49 -24.19
N THR A 138 -3.63 14.80 -23.14
CA THR A 138 -3.13 15.45 -21.92
C THR A 138 -3.07 14.47 -20.75
N PRO A 139 -2.04 14.54 -19.90
CA PRO A 139 -1.98 13.73 -18.68
C PRO A 139 -3.12 14.08 -17.73
N LYS A 140 -3.82 13.07 -17.19
CA LYS A 140 -4.84 13.24 -16.15
C LYS A 140 -4.15 13.31 -14.78
N LYS A 141 -4.43 14.35 -14.00
CA LYS A 141 -3.96 14.48 -12.61
C LYS A 141 -4.91 13.75 -11.67
N HIS A 142 -4.35 13.02 -10.72
CA HIS A 142 -5.07 12.27 -9.69
C HIS A 142 -4.56 12.68 -8.30
N LEU A 143 -5.45 12.60 -7.32
CA LEU A 143 -5.17 12.83 -5.91
C LEU A 143 -5.85 11.73 -5.10
N THR A 144 -5.08 11.08 -4.24
CA THR A 144 -5.61 10.06 -3.32
C THR A 144 -5.10 10.35 -1.93
N THR A 145 -6.02 10.57 -1.00
CA THR A 145 -5.70 10.79 0.42
C THR A 145 -5.85 9.48 1.17
N SER A 146 -4.81 9.09 1.91
CA SER A 146 -4.78 7.91 2.76
C SER A 146 -4.58 8.31 4.21
N ASN A 147 -5.40 7.75 5.10
CA ASN A 147 -5.36 8.01 6.53
C ASN A 147 -4.73 6.82 7.24
N ILE A 148 -3.62 7.07 7.93
CA ILE A 148 -2.87 6.04 8.64
C ILE A 148 -3.12 6.22 10.15
N ASP A 149 -3.95 5.34 10.70
CA ASP A 149 -4.22 5.27 12.13
C ASP A 149 -3.44 4.14 12.79
N LEU A 150 -2.41 4.50 13.57
CA LEU A 150 -1.62 3.52 14.30
C LEU A 150 -2.43 2.81 15.39
N LYS A 151 -3.42 3.46 16.00
CA LYS A 151 -4.22 2.85 17.09
C LYS A 151 -4.97 1.61 16.63
N SER A 152 -5.26 1.50 15.33
CA SER A 152 -5.85 0.30 14.75
C SER A 152 -5.00 -0.97 14.93
N PHE A 153 -3.70 -0.84 15.21
CA PHE A 153 -2.81 -1.96 15.53
C PHE A 153 -2.82 -2.34 17.01
N GLU A 154 -3.41 -1.53 17.89
CA GLU A 154 -3.49 -1.81 19.32
C GLU A 154 -4.33 -3.08 19.56
N GLY A 155 -3.78 -4.04 20.31
CA GLY A 155 -4.43 -5.32 20.56
C GLY A 155 -4.44 -6.30 19.38
N THR A 156 -3.76 -5.99 18.27
CA THR A 156 -3.59 -6.94 17.15
C THR A 156 -2.34 -7.81 17.34
N ASP A 157 -2.44 -9.10 17.02
CA ASP A 157 -1.31 -10.03 17.10
C ASP A 157 -0.65 -10.21 15.72
N ALA A 158 0.56 -9.67 15.56
CA ALA A 158 1.36 -9.83 14.36
C ALA A 158 2.19 -11.14 14.36
N SER A 159 2.25 -11.88 15.47
CA SER A 159 3.16 -12.99 15.71
C SER A 159 2.67 -14.35 15.20
N ASP A 160 1.36 -14.53 15.03
CA ASP A 160 0.78 -15.83 14.67
C ASP A 160 1.27 -16.35 13.30
N ASN A 161 1.65 -15.44 12.41
CA ASN A 161 2.09 -15.72 11.05
C ASN A 161 3.61 -15.89 10.86
N ASN A 162 4.41 -15.97 11.93
CA ASN A 162 5.86 -16.20 11.81
C ASN A 162 6.21 -17.67 11.51
N TRP A 163 5.71 -18.17 10.38
CA TRP A 163 5.91 -19.54 9.90
C TRP A 163 7.37 -19.88 9.65
N ASP A 164 8.17 -18.90 9.22
CA ASP A 164 9.60 -19.07 8.95
C ASP A 164 10.37 -19.43 10.24
N LYS A 165 10.07 -18.74 11.35
CA LYS A 165 10.67 -19.05 12.66
C LYS A 165 10.20 -20.42 13.17
N LYS A 166 8.90 -20.70 13.11
CA LYS A 166 8.34 -22.01 13.50
C LYS A 166 8.97 -23.15 12.70
N ALA A 167 9.15 -22.97 11.39
CA ALA A 167 9.81 -23.95 10.51
C ALA A 167 11.29 -24.15 10.88
N ALA A 168 12.03 -23.09 11.17
CA ALA A 168 13.43 -23.18 11.59
C ALA A 168 13.59 -23.93 12.93
N GLU A 169 12.72 -23.65 13.91
CA GLU A 169 12.71 -24.35 15.20
C GLU A 169 12.40 -25.85 15.04
N GLN A 170 11.42 -26.20 14.19
CA GLN A 170 11.08 -27.59 13.89
C GLN A 170 12.21 -28.33 13.16
N LEU A 171 12.90 -27.66 12.23
CA LEU A 171 14.09 -28.22 11.56
C LEU A 171 15.24 -28.45 12.55
N GLU A 172 15.44 -27.54 13.50
CA GLU A 172 16.44 -27.70 14.56
C GLU A 172 16.09 -28.89 15.47
N GLU A 173 14.82 -29.06 15.81
CA GLU A 173 14.33 -30.19 16.59
C GLU A 173 14.55 -31.53 15.86
N ILE A 174 14.25 -31.59 14.57
CA ILE A 174 14.54 -32.76 13.72
C ILE A 174 16.05 -33.05 13.71
N ALA A 175 16.89 -32.04 13.53
CA ALA A 175 18.35 -32.21 13.53
C ALA A 175 18.89 -32.74 14.87
N LYS A 176 18.38 -32.22 16.00
CA LYS A 176 18.72 -32.73 17.35
C LYS A 176 18.31 -34.19 17.53
N THR A 177 17.15 -34.56 17.00
CA THR A 177 16.61 -35.93 17.12
C THR A 177 17.43 -36.92 16.29
N LEU A 178 17.80 -36.54 15.05
CA LEU A 178 18.69 -37.31 14.19
C LEU A 178 20.08 -37.50 14.79
N LYS A 179 20.63 -36.46 15.42
CA LYS A 179 21.92 -36.53 16.10
C LYS A 179 21.90 -37.51 17.28
N LYS A 180 20.85 -37.46 18.12
CA LYS A 180 20.67 -38.42 19.22
C LYS A 180 20.53 -39.87 18.74
N LEU A 181 19.81 -40.09 17.64
CA LEU A 181 19.67 -41.42 17.01
C LEU A 181 20.99 -41.95 16.45
N ALA A 182 21.82 -41.06 15.88
CA ALA A 182 23.14 -41.42 15.37
C ALA A 182 24.15 -41.71 16.50
N GLU A 183 24.02 -41.07 17.66
CA GLU A 183 24.86 -41.28 18.85
C GLU A 183 24.47 -42.53 19.66
N HIS A 184 23.27 -43.09 19.46
CA HIS A 184 22.79 -44.31 20.12
C HIS A 184 22.99 -45.59 19.28
N ARG A 185 23.89 -45.55 18.30
CA ARG A 185 24.24 -46.66 17.41
C ARG A 185 25.71 -47.03 17.58
#